data_AF-A0A1F4Y321-F1
#
_entry.id   AF-A0A1F4Y321-F1
#
_cell.length_a   1.000
_cell.length_b   1.000
_cell.length_c   1.000
_cell.angle_alpha   90.00
_cell.angle_beta   90.00
_cell.angle_gamma   90.00
#
_symmetry.space_group_name_H-M   'P 1'
#
loop_
_entity.id
_entity.type
_entity.pdbx_description
1 polymer ?
#
loop_
_entity_poly.entity_id
_entity_poly.type
_entity_poly.pdbx_seq_one_letter_code
_entity_poly.pdbx_strand_id
1 'polypeptide(L)'
;MTGGRTILHYGELTYAVVADGWHNPQLGSSLMETYRKICLAWIEVMQLLGIRVEYSRGKASQRQDRSSYATPCFAAASTYELTVNGKKVLGSAQRRTKGCFIQQGSLPRVNTGWSITSYLKAQGQNRKELHSWDERGVNLETLTSRRWSLTELKDYVRKGFERHFGIIMIEEGLTQPELKTALQLEKEKYSRSDWNYLRLNGDYNHRPMESGNKFDAAEVVNSWSV
;
A
#
# COMPACT_ATOMS: atom_id res chain seq x y z
N MET A 1 9.30 -6.59 -2.21
CA MET A 1 8.85 -5.51 -1.31
C MET A 1 8.90 -4.16 -1.96
N THR A 2 7.84 -3.38 -1.77
CA THR A 2 7.77 -1.97 -2.19
C THR A 2 8.74 -1.13 -1.37
N GLY A 3 9.16 0.02 -1.92
CA GLY A 3 9.77 1.07 -1.11
C GLY A 3 8.71 1.80 -0.27
N GLY A 4 9.14 2.80 0.49
CA GLY A 4 8.24 3.60 1.32
C GLY A 4 8.90 4.04 2.62
N ARG A 5 8.17 4.87 3.37
CA ARG A 5 8.49 5.36 4.71
C ARG A 5 7.67 4.60 5.75
N THR A 6 7.95 4.83 7.03
CA THR A 6 7.29 4.16 8.15
C THR A 6 5.79 4.46 8.19
N ILE A 7 5.00 3.42 8.48
CA ILE A 7 3.55 3.46 8.70
C ILE A 7 3.28 2.69 10.00
N LEU A 8 2.34 3.19 10.82
CA LEU A 8 1.79 2.47 11.95
C LEU A 8 0.54 1.74 11.48
N HIS A 9 0.60 0.41 11.42
CA HIS A 9 -0.55 -0.43 11.07
C HIS A 9 -1.36 -0.73 12.33
N TYR A 10 -2.44 0.01 12.55
CA TYR A 10 -3.38 -0.27 13.65
C TYR A 10 -4.77 0.24 13.31
N GLY A 11 -5.78 -0.64 13.36
CA GLY A 11 -7.17 -0.24 13.10
C GLY A 11 -7.46 0.14 11.64
N GLU A 12 -6.89 -0.59 10.68
CA GLU A 12 -7.01 -0.32 9.25
C GLU A 12 -7.29 -1.58 8.44
N LEU A 13 -7.74 -1.39 7.19
CA LEU A 13 -7.75 -2.43 6.16
C LEU A 13 -6.47 -2.30 5.33
N THR A 14 -5.64 -3.34 5.30
CA THR A 14 -4.53 -3.46 4.36
C THR A 14 -4.98 -4.21 3.12
N TYR A 15 -4.41 -3.87 1.96
CA TYR A 15 -4.71 -4.55 0.70
C TYR A 15 -3.44 -4.71 -0.14
N ALA A 16 -3.47 -5.69 -1.04
CA ALA A 16 -2.50 -5.81 -2.12
C ALA A 16 -3.20 -6.21 -3.42
N VAL A 17 -2.73 -5.65 -4.52
CA VAL A 17 -3.09 -6.02 -5.89
C VAL A 17 -1.82 -6.49 -6.58
N VAL A 18 -1.84 -7.74 -7.03
CA VAL A 18 -0.72 -8.39 -7.71
C VAL A 18 -1.21 -8.90 -9.05
N ALA A 19 -0.47 -8.59 -10.13
CA ALA A 19 -0.77 -9.15 -11.43
C ALA A 19 0.45 -9.13 -12.34
N ASP A 20 0.43 -10.02 -13.33
CA ASP A 20 1.24 -9.88 -14.53
C ASP A 20 0.60 -8.81 -15.43
N GLY A 21 1.35 -7.73 -15.69
CA GLY A 21 0.89 -6.63 -16.53
C GLY A 21 0.77 -6.96 -18.01
N TRP A 22 1.43 -8.03 -18.50
CA TRP A 22 1.34 -8.44 -19.90
C TRP A 22 0.03 -9.18 -20.20
N HIS A 23 -0.37 -10.06 -19.29
CA HIS A 23 -1.63 -10.81 -19.41
C HIS A 23 -2.85 -10.02 -18.91
N ASN A 24 -2.65 -8.90 -18.20
CA ASN A 24 -3.71 -8.06 -17.65
C ASN A 24 -3.60 -6.59 -18.10
N PRO A 25 -3.74 -6.29 -19.40
CA PRO A 25 -3.57 -4.94 -19.94
C PRO A 25 -4.55 -3.91 -19.34
N GLN A 26 -5.71 -4.36 -18.84
CA GLN A 26 -6.68 -3.51 -18.14
C GLN A 26 -6.12 -2.83 -16.87
N LEU A 27 -5.06 -3.41 -16.28
CA LEU A 27 -4.33 -2.89 -15.12
C LEU A 27 -3.18 -1.94 -15.52
N GLY A 28 -3.02 -1.66 -16.81
CA GLY A 28 -2.00 -0.75 -17.33
C GLY A 28 -0.62 -1.39 -17.51
N SER A 29 0.13 -0.81 -18.43
CA SER A 29 1.46 -1.27 -18.83
C SER A 29 2.59 -0.57 -18.08
N SER A 30 2.33 0.63 -17.55
CA SER A 30 3.30 1.44 -16.83
C SER A 30 2.97 1.58 -15.34
N LEU A 31 3.96 2.03 -14.54
CA LEU A 31 3.77 2.33 -13.12
C LEU A 31 2.60 3.30 -12.90
N MET A 32 2.56 4.39 -13.68
CA MET A 32 1.55 5.45 -13.53
C MET A 32 0.17 5.02 -14.01
N GLU A 33 0.09 4.21 -15.08
CA GLU A 33 -1.20 3.67 -15.53
C GLU A 33 -1.81 2.73 -14.49
N THR A 34 -1.01 1.83 -13.93
CA THR A 34 -1.48 0.91 -12.88
C THR A 34 -1.93 1.67 -11.64
N TYR A 35 -1.15 2.64 -11.16
CA TYR A 35 -1.56 3.52 -10.06
C TYR A 35 -2.89 4.21 -10.35
N ARG A 36 -3.05 4.77 -11.55
CA ARG A 36 -4.28 5.45 -11.96
C ARG A 36 -5.47 4.49 -11.96
N LYS A 37 -5.33 3.29 -12.53
CA LYS A 37 -6.39 2.29 -12.61
C LYS A 37 -6.84 1.82 -11.23
N ILE A 38 -5.89 1.50 -10.35
CA ILE A 38 -6.21 1.09 -8.98
C ILE A 38 -6.81 2.26 -8.18
N CYS A 39 -6.31 3.48 -8.35
CA CYS A 39 -6.89 4.68 -7.76
C CYS A 39 -8.36 4.84 -8.16
N LEU A 40 -8.69 4.70 -9.45
CA LEU A 40 -10.07 4.78 -9.93
C LEU A 40 -10.97 3.66 -9.35
N ALA A 41 -10.46 2.44 -9.20
CA ALA A 41 -11.20 1.38 -8.51
C ALA A 41 -11.49 1.75 -7.05
N TRP A 42 -10.53 2.33 -6.35
CA TRP A 42 -10.78 2.83 -4.99
C TRP A 42 -11.77 4.00 -4.93
N ILE A 43 -11.85 4.85 -5.97
CA ILE A 43 -12.90 5.88 -6.03
C ILE A 43 -14.29 5.22 -6.08
N GLU A 44 -14.46 4.13 -6.85
CA GLU A 44 -15.72 3.36 -6.85
C GLU A 44 -16.05 2.80 -5.46
N VAL A 45 -15.04 2.25 -4.76
CA VAL A 45 -15.22 1.78 -3.37
C VAL A 45 -15.69 2.91 -2.46
N MET A 46 -15.04 4.08 -2.52
CA MET A 46 -15.39 5.23 -1.68
C MET A 46 -16.80 5.75 -1.99
N GLN A 47 -17.20 5.77 -3.25
CA GLN A 47 -18.56 6.14 -3.65
C GLN A 47 -19.60 5.18 -3.09
N LEU A 48 -19.35 3.86 -3.13
CA LEU A 48 -20.25 2.87 -2.54
C LEU A 48 -20.35 3.02 -1.01
N LEU A 49 -19.28 3.49 -0.35
CA LEU A 49 -19.28 3.84 1.07
C LEU A 49 -19.96 5.19 1.36
N GLY A 50 -20.45 5.91 0.35
CA GLY A 50 -21.05 7.23 0.50
C GLY A 50 -20.04 8.36 0.69
N ILE A 51 -18.76 8.13 0.40
CA ILE A 51 -17.67 9.08 0.59
C ILE A 51 -17.27 9.68 -0.76
N ARG A 52 -17.42 10.99 -0.89
CA ARG A 52 -16.90 11.73 -2.05
C ARG A 52 -15.42 12.03 -1.85
N VAL A 53 -14.59 11.47 -2.70
CA VAL A 53 -13.14 11.69 -2.70
C VAL A 53 -12.70 12.56 -3.87
N GLU A 54 -11.64 13.33 -3.62
CA GLU A 54 -10.84 14.02 -4.62
C GLU A 54 -9.61 13.16 -4.94
N TYR A 55 -9.05 13.32 -6.13
CA TYR A 55 -7.77 12.72 -6.46
C TYR A 55 -6.86 13.67 -7.22
N SER A 56 -5.58 13.68 -6.89
CA SER A 56 -4.61 14.54 -7.54
C SER A 56 -4.12 13.92 -8.85
N ARG A 57 -4.48 14.52 -9.99
CA ARG A 57 -3.75 14.33 -11.27
C ARG A 57 -2.45 15.12 -11.16
N GLY A 58 -1.49 14.60 -10.41
CA GLY A 58 -0.35 15.37 -9.89
C GLY A 58 0.38 16.21 -10.95
N LYS A 59 0.68 17.46 -10.61
CA LYS A 59 2.03 17.98 -10.86
C LYS A 59 2.86 17.52 -9.67
N ALA A 60 3.99 16.86 -9.91
CA ALA A 60 4.90 16.45 -8.85
C ALA A 60 5.24 17.69 -8.01
N SER A 61 4.69 17.79 -6.80
CA SER A 61 5.11 18.83 -5.87
C SER A 61 6.61 18.66 -5.65
N GLN A 62 7.34 19.78 -5.75
CA GLN A 62 8.79 19.88 -5.62
C GLN A 62 9.36 18.87 -4.62
N ARG A 63 10.42 18.17 -5.06
CA ARG A 63 11.29 17.27 -4.28
C ARG A 63 11.26 17.60 -2.79
N GLN A 64 10.36 16.95 -2.04
CA GLN A 64 10.56 16.83 -0.60
C GLN A 64 11.81 15.97 -0.43
N ASP A 65 12.75 16.51 0.34
CA ASP A 65 14.06 15.94 0.54
C ASP A 65 13.93 14.47 1.01
N ARG A 66 14.48 13.54 0.22
CA ARG A 66 14.41 12.09 0.49
C ARG A 66 15.27 11.68 1.70
N SER A 67 15.97 12.65 2.31
CA SER A 67 16.93 12.48 3.39
C SER A 67 16.29 12.21 4.76
N SER A 68 15.03 12.62 5.00
CA SER A 68 14.40 12.42 6.31
C SER A 68 13.43 11.23 6.33
N TYR A 69 13.95 10.08 6.81
CA TYR A 69 13.15 8.90 7.16
C TYR A 69 12.12 9.16 8.28
N ALA A 70 12.18 10.33 8.93
CA ALA A 70 11.29 10.70 10.04
C ALA A 70 9.89 11.15 9.60
N THR A 71 9.65 11.38 8.31
CA THR A 71 8.33 11.82 7.83
C THR A 71 7.41 10.60 7.55
N PRO A 72 6.23 10.49 8.19
CA PRO A 72 5.31 9.38 7.94
C PRO A 72 4.87 9.28 6.47
N CYS A 73 4.61 8.06 5.99
CA CYS A 73 4.26 7.79 4.60
C CYS A 73 3.01 8.57 4.11
N PHE A 74 2.04 8.79 4.99
CA PHE A 74 0.82 9.57 4.71
C PHE A 74 1.06 11.08 4.64
N ALA A 75 2.20 11.57 5.11
CA ALA A 75 2.49 13.00 5.19
C ALA A 75 3.14 13.59 3.92
N ALA A 76 3.59 12.79 2.94
CA ALA A 76 4.05 13.33 1.64
C ALA A 76 3.02 13.07 0.57
N ALA A 77 2.85 14.08 -0.28
CA ALA A 77 1.99 14.03 -1.42
C ALA A 77 2.61 13.20 -2.55
N SER A 78 1.80 12.39 -3.22
CA SER A 78 2.17 11.56 -4.37
C SER A 78 1.10 11.64 -5.46
N THR A 79 1.48 11.36 -6.70
CA THR A 79 0.55 11.33 -7.84
C THR A 79 -0.54 10.27 -7.61
N TYR A 80 -1.80 10.60 -7.91
CA TYR A 80 -2.98 9.73 -7.73
C TYR A 80 -3.33 9.42 -6.27
N GLU A 81 -3.09 10.36 -5.37
CA GLU A 81 -3.59 10.27 -4.00
C GLU A 81 -5.08 10.53 -3.89
N LEU A 82 -5.75 9.75 -3.03
CA LEU A 82 -7.16 9.96 -2.66
C LEU A 82 -7.27 10.80 -1.39
N THR A 83 -8.00 11.91 -1.50
CA THR A 83 -8.18 12.87 -0.41
C THR A 83 -9.65 13.23 -0.17
N VAL A 84 -9.98 13.58 1.06
CA VAL A 84 -11.26 14.22 1.43
C VAL A 84 -10.91 15.49 2.20
N ASN A 85 -11.38 16.64 1.72
CA ASN A 85 -11.04 17.95 2.29
C ASN A 85 -9.52 18.14 2.47
N GLY A 86 -8.73 17.73 1.46
CA GLY A 86 -7.27 17.77 1.49
C GLY A 86 -6.58 16.75 2.41
N LYS A 87 -7.33 15.92 3.15
CA LYS A 87 -6.78 14.85 4.01
C LYS A 87 -6.75 13.51 3.28
N LYS A 88 -5.62 12.80 3.35
CA LYS A 88 -5.41 11.52 2.68
C LYS A 88 -6.25 10.41 3.32
N VAL A 89 -7.01 9.70 2.48
CA VAL A 89 -7.85 8.57 2.90
C VAL A 89 -7.16 7.23 2.67
N LEU A 90 -6.29 7.14 1.67
CA LEU A 90 -5.64 5.89 1.27
C LEU A 90 -4.14 6.09 1.07
N GLY A 91 -3.32 5.24 1.71
CA GLY A 91 -1.89 5.16 1.47
C GLY A 91 -1.58 3.99 0.53
N SER A 92 -0.72 4.18 -0.47
CA SER A 92 -0.36 3.08 -1.40
C SER A 92 1.08 3.18 -1.90
N ALA A 93 1.71 2.02 -2.06
CA ALA A 93 3.06 1.85 -2.59
C ALA A 93 3.04 0.76 -3.66
N GLN A 94 3.75 0.97 -4.77
CA GLN A 94 3.84 -0.01 -5.85
C GLN A 94 5.29 -0.36 -6.18
N ARG A 95 5.50 -1.61 -6.62
CA ARG A 95 6.74 -2.07 -7.24
C ARG A 95 6.41 -2.88 -8.49
N ARG A 96 7.22 -2.69 -9.54
CA ARG A 96 7.21 -3.51 -10.77
C ARG A 96 8.47 -4.34 -10.85
N THR A 97 8.39 -5.59 -11.32
CA THR A 97 9.53 -6.48 -11.51
C THR A 97 9.16 -7.53 -12.55
N LYS A 98 9.98 -7.68 -13.62
CA LYS A 98 9.81 -8.71 -14.66
C LYS A 98 8.38 -8.80 -15.23
N GLY A 99 7.82 -7.69 -15.71
CA GLY A 99 6.45 -7.65 -16.27
C GLY A 99 5.33 -7.57 -15.22
N CYS A 100 5.53 -8.17 -14.05
CA CYS A 100 4.58 -8.15 -12.94
C CYS A 100 4.65 -6.87 -12.09
N PHE A 101 3.57 -6.63 -11.35
CA PHE A 101 3.52 -5.57 -10.34
C PHE A 101 2.86 -6.05 -9.05
N ILE A 102 3.20 -5.37 -7.96
CA ILE A 102 2.47 -5.39 -6.69
C ILE A 102 2.20 -3.95 -6.26
N GLN A 103 0.94 -3.61 -6.04
CA GLN A 103 0.55 -2.38 -5.34
C GLN A 103 -0.11 -2.77 -4.03
N GLN A 104 0.42 -2.28 -2.92
CA GLN A 104 -0.15 -2.51 -1.59
C GLN A 104 -0.49 -1.19 -0.92
N GLY A 105 -1.44 -1.20 0.00
CA GLY A 105 -1.84 0.00 0.70
C GLY A 105 -2.63 -0.24 1.97
N SER A 106 -2.95 0.87 2.62
CA SER A 106 -3.66 0.94 3.88
C SER A 106 -4.80 1.94 3.80
N LEU A 107 -5.98 1.50 4.24
CA LEU A 107 -7.18 2.29 4.45
C LEU A 107 -7.47 2.38 5.96
N PRO A 108 -7.11 3.50 6.59
CA PRO A 108 -7.49 3.85 7.96
C PRO A 108 -8.98 3.67 8.24
N ARG A 109 -9.34 2.75 9.14
CA ARG A 109 -10.75 2.42 9.39
C ARG A 109 -11.27 3.06 10.66
N VAL A 110 -10.50 3.02 11.74
CA VAL A 110 -10.89 3.56 13.05
C VAL A 110 -9.92 4.63 13.51
N ASN A 111 -10.42 5.59 14.31
CA ASN A 111 -9.54 6.45 15.07
C ASN A 111 -9.07 5.70 16.32
N THR A 112 -7.79 5.38 16.35
CA THR A 112 -7.23 4.58 17.43
C THR A 112 -6.69 5.44 18.57
N GLY A 113 -6.51 6.75 18.35
CA GLY A 113 -5.80 7.65 19.27
C GLY A 113 -4.29 7.41 19.35
N TRP A 114 -3.75 6.43 18.62
CA TRP A 114 -2.32 6.15 18.58
C TRP A 114 -1.65 6.98 17.49
N SER A 115 -0.56 7.66 17.84
CA SER A 115 0.28 8.36 16.87
C SER A 115 1.58 7.59 16.61
N ILE A 116 1.93 7.46 15.33
CA ILE A 116 3.25 6.97 14.92
C ILE A 116 4.40 7.78 15.54
N THR A 117 4.18 9.06 15.82
CA THR A 117 5.20 9.95 16.40
C THR A 117 5.58 9.55 17.83
N SER A 118 4.71 8.82 18.54
CA SER A 118 5.02 8.22 19.85
C SER A 118 6.07 7.12 19.76
N TYR A 119 6.31 6.56 18.58
CA TYR A 119 7.22 5.44 18.34
C TYR A 119 8.46 5.81 17.51
N LEU A 120 8.50 7.01 16.93
CA LEU A 120 9.64 7.48 16.17
C LEU A 120 10.64 8.17 17.09
N LYS A 121 11.92 7.78 17.01
CA LYS A 121 13.01 8.53 17.65
C LYS A 121 13.32 9.77 16.82
N ALA A 122 13.11 10.95 17.39
CA ALA A 122 13.56 12.20 16.77
C ALA A 122 15.09 12.26 16.82
N GLN A 123 15.77 11.94 15.72
CA GLN A 123 17.21 12.23 15.63
C GLN A 123 17.38 13.73 15.40
N GLY A 124 17.73 14.47 16.46
CA GLY A 124 18.14 15.88 16.37
C GLY A 124 17.07 16.91 15.99
N GLN A 125 15.86 16.50 15.58
CA GLN A 125 14.76 17.42 15.26
C GLN A 125 13.87 17.71 16.47
N ASN A 126 13.36 18.95 16.55
CA ASN A 126 12.38 19.33 17.54
C ASN A 126 11.13 18.45 17.35
N ARG A 127 10.65 17.78 18.41
CA ARG A 127 9.47 16.87 18.35
C ARG A 127 8.23 17.52 17.71
N LYS A 128 8.16 18.85 17.71
CA LYS A 128 7.12 19.66 17.06
C LYS A 128 7.08 19.55 15.52
N GLU A 129 8.16 19.11 14.86
CA GLU A 129 8.23 18.92 13.40
C GLU A 129 7.81 17.52 12.94
N LEU A 130 7.63 16.59 13.89
CA LEU A 130 7.04 15.27 13.59
C LEU A 130 5.53 15.45 13.44
N HIS A 131 5.08 15.77 12.23
CA HIS A 131 3.66 15.81 11.92
C HIS A 131 3.03 14.44 12.23
N SER A 132 2.09 14.43 13.17
CA SER A 132 1.30 13.23 13.44
C SER A 132 0.36 12.95 12.27
N TRP A 133 -0.07 11.70 12.23
CA TRP A 133 -1.08 11.21 11.30
C TRP A 133 -2.34 12.10 11.26
N ASP A 134 -2.65 12.75 12.39
CA ASP A 134 -3.88 13.53 12.64
C ASP A 134 -4.04 14.77 11.75
N GLU A 135 -2.93 15.33 11.25
CA GLU A 135 -2.98 16.57 10.47
C GLU A 135 -3.21 16.32 8.97
N ARG A 136 -2.76 15.18 8.43
CA ARG A 136 -2.74 14.94 6.96
C ARG A 136 -3.51 13.69 6.50
N GLY A 137 -3.89 12.79 7.42
CA GLY A 137 -4.71 11.62 7.13
C GLY A 137 -6.13 11.75 7.69
N VAL A 138 -7.04 10.92 7.22
CA VAL A 138 -8.39 10.75 7.80
C VAL A 138 -8.82 9.29 7.73
N ASN A 139 -9.58 8.84 8.72
CA ASN A 139 -10.09 7.47 8.82
C ASN A 139 -11.59 7.40 8.48
N LEU A 140 -12.05 6.20 8.11
CA LEU A 140 -13.44 5.97 7.71
C LEU A 140 -14.44 6.27 8.84
N GLU A 141 -14.12 5.92 10.10
CA GLU A 141 -14.98 6.21 11.25
C GLU A 141 -15.25 7.71 11.40
N THR A 142 -14.23 8.55 11.23
CA THR A 142 -14.38 10.00 11.23
C THR A 142 -15.18 10.50 10.02
N LEU A 143 -14.96 9.95 8.82
CA LEU A 143 -15.65 10.38 7.60
C LEU A 143 -17.14 10.02 7.57
N THR A 144 -17.50 8.89 8.19
CA THR A 144 -18.85 8.30 8.09
C THR A 144 -19.61 8.33 9.40
N SER A 145 -18.97 8.80 10.49
CA SER A 145 -19.49 8.75 11.86
C SER A 145 -19.93 7.33 12.28
N ARG A 146 -19.30 6.30 11.71
CA ARG A 146 -19.65 4.89 11.89
C ARG A 146 -18.42 4.00 11.88
N ARG A 147 -18.40 2.98 12.74
CA ARG A 147 -17.41 1.90 12.67
C ARG A 147 -17.77 0.87 11.61
N TRP A 148 -16.80 0.55 10.76
CA TRP A 148 -16.90 -0.48 9.73
C TRP A 148 -16.20 -1.75 10.20
N SER A 149 -16.72 -2.94 9.94
CA SER A 149 -15.96 -4.18 10.12
C SER A 149 -15.03 -4.44 8.93
N LEU A 150 -14.02 -5.30 9.11
CA LEU A 150 -13.16 -5.72 7.98
C LEU A 150 -13.96 -6.49 6.93
N THR A 151 -14.90 -7.32 7.36
CA THR A 151 -15.77 -8.09 6.46
C THR A 151 -16.63 -7.19 5.59
N GLU A 152 -17.24 -6.14 6.17
CA GLU A 152 -18.00 -5.16 5.40
C GLU A 152 -17.10 -4.45 4.38
N LEU A 153 -15.94 -3.95 4.82
CA LEU A 153 -15.04 -3.26 3.89
C LEU A 153 -14.52 -4.17 2.78
N LYS A 154 -14.24 -5.44 3.07
CA LYS A 154 -13.88 -6.45 2.06
C LYS A 154 -14.96 -6.55 0.99
N ASP A 155 -16.23 -6.58 1.37
CA ASP A 155 -17.35 -6.62 0.42
C ASP A 155 -17.47 -5.34 -0.41
N TYR A 156 -17.29 -4.16 0.20
CA TYR A 156 -17.28 -2.89 -0.55
C TYR A 156 -16.09 -2.76 -1.51
N VAL A 157 -14.90 -3.23 -1.09
CA VAL A 157 -13.71 -3.29 -1.95
C VAL A 157 -13.98 -4.19 -3.14
N ARG A 158 -14.49 -5.40 -2.89
CA ARG A 158 -14.88 -6.35 -3.94
C ARG A 158 -15.82 -5.70 -4.95
N LYS A 159 -16.96 -5.16 -4.49
CA LYS A 159 -17.96 -4.51 -5.35
C LYS A 159 -17.38 -3.35 -6.16
N GLY A 160 -16.55 -2.50 -5.56
CA GLY A 160 -15.94 -1.37 -6.25
C GLY A 160 -14.95 -1.80 -7.32
N PHE A 161 -14.13 -2.83 -7.04
CA PHE A 161 -13.18 -3.38 -8.01
C PHE A 161 -13.89 -4.13 -9.15
N GLU A 162 -14.89 -4.95 -8.84
CA GLU A 162 -15.74 -5.62 -9.83
C GLU A 162 -16.40 -4.60 -10.76
N ARG A 163 -16.99 -3.54 -10.20
CA ARG A 163 -17.61 -2.45 -10.97
C ARG A 163 -16.61 -1.70 -11.85
N HIS A 164 -15.42 -1.39 -11.33
CA HIS A 164 -14.43 -0.61 -12.07
C HIS A 164 -13.81 -1.39 -13.23
N PHE A 165 -13.43 -2.65 -12.97
CA PHE A 165 -12.72 -3.47 -13.94
C PHE A 165 -13.64 -4.32 -14.81
N GLY A 166 -14.93 -4.41 -14.48
CA GLY A 166 -15.88 -5.29 -15.19
C GLY A 166 -15.52 -6.76 -15.01
N ILE A 167 -15.06 -7.14 -13.82
CA ILE A 167 -14.63 -8.49 -13.46
C ILE A 167 -15.52 -9.06 -12.35
N ILE A 168 -15.39 -10.36 -12.11
CA ILE A 168 -15.90 -11.03 -10.92
C ILE A 168 -14.70 -11.43 -10.07
N MET A 169 -14.72 -11.08 -8.79
CA MET A 169 -13.69 -11.49 -7.85
C MET A 169 -14.11 -12.77 -7.16
N ILE A 170 -13.25 -13.79 -7.22
CA ILE A 170 -13.48 -15.09 -6.58
C ILE A 170 -12.64 -15.14 -5.32
N GLU A 171 -13.27 -15.48 -4.19
CA GLU A 171 -12.55 -15.64 -2.93
C GLU A 171 -11.82 -16.99 -2.92
N GLU A 172 -10.50 -16.93 -2.85
CA GLU A 172 -9.63 -18.08 -2.79
C GLU A 172 -8.55 -17.90 -1.71
N GLY A 173 -8.10 -19.02 -1.14
CA GLY A 173 -6.95 -19.04 -0.26
C GLY A 173 -5.64 -19.10 -1.04
N LEU A 174 -4.52 -18.96 -0.33
CA LEU A 174 -3.19 -19.16 -0.92
C LEU A 174 -3.04 -20.60 -1.42
N THR A 175 -2.47 -20.74 -2.61
CA THR A 175 -2.06 -22.04 -3.14
C THR A 175 -0.91 -22.64 -2.31
N GLN A 176 -0.71 -23.96 -2.39
CA GLN A 176 0.39 -24.62 -1.67
C GLN A 176 1.78 -24.06 -2.05
N PRO A 177 2.09 -23.78 -3.34
CA PRO A 177 3.35 -23.13 -3.70
C PRO A 177 3.51 -21.73 -3.10
N GLU A 178 2.45 -20.92 -3.05
CA GLU A 178 2.48 -19.58 -2.46
C GLU A 178 2.70 -19.65 -0.95
N LEU A 179 1.97 -20.52 -0.26
CA LEU A 179 2.11 -20.73 1.18
C LEU A 179 3.51 -21.21 1.55
N LYS A 180 4.04 -22.20 0.81
CA LYS A 180 5.43 -22.67 0.99
C LYS A 180 6.43 -21.54 0.81
N THR A 181 6.27 -20.75 -0.24
CA THR A 181 7.14 -19.59 -0.53
C THR A 181 7.06 -18.54 0.58
N ALA A 182 5.86 -18.24 1.07
CA ALA A 182 5.63 -17.28 2.15
C ALA A 182 6.33 -17.73 3.45
N LEU A 183 6.14 -18.98 3.85
CA LEU A 183 6.77 -19.56 5.05
C LEU A 183 8.30 -19.62 4.93
N GLN A 184 8.81 -19.93 3.74
CA GLN A 184 10.25 -19.89 3.49
C GLN A 184 10.79 -18.46 3.64
N LEU A 185 10.14 -17.47 3.02
CA LEU A 185 10.54 -16.06 3.11
C LEU A 185 10.42 -15.50 4.53
N GLU A 186 9.42 -15.93 5.30
CA GLU A 186 9.32 -15.60 6.72
C GLU A 186 10.58 -16.09 7.46
N LYS A 187 10.88 -17.39 7.37
CA LYS A 187 12.01 -18.02 8.07
C LYS A 187 13.36 -17.46 7.65
N GLU A 188 13.57 -17.27 6.35
CA GLU A 188 14.89 -16.94 5.80
C GLU A 188 15.14 -15.44 5.71
N LYS A 189 14.11 -14.61 5.87
CA LYS A 189 14.21 -13.16 5.62
C LYS A 189 13.38 -12.32 6.58
N TYR A 190 12.05 -12.38 6.53
CA TYR A 190 11.21 -11.37 7.20
C TYR A 190 11.17 -11.50 8.73
N SER A 191 11.46 -12.67 9.29
CA SER A 191 11.63 -12.86 10.74
C SER A 191 13.02 -12.46 11.25
N ARG A 192 14.00 -12.26 10.37
CA ARG A 192 15.39 -12.05 10.77
C ARG A 192 15.64 -10.59 11.16
N SER A 193 16.32 -10.42 12.29
CA SER A 193 16.74 -9.10 12.77
C SER A 193 17.68 -8.40 11.80
N ASP A 194 18.57 -9.13 11.11
CA ASP A 194 19.42 -8.53 10.08
C ASP A 194 18.55 -7.86 9.02
N TRP A 195 17.59 -8.55 8.41
CA TRP A 195 16.67 -7.98 7.44
C TRP A 195 15.90 -6.75 7.97
N ASN A 196 15.33 -6.84 9.18
CA ASN A 196 14.48 -5.81 9.74
C ASN A 196 15.24 -4.55 10.22
N TYR A 197 16.51 -4.71 10.63
CA TYR A 197 17.36 -3.61 11.11
C TYR A 197 18.49 -3.21 10.14
N LEU A 198 18.61 -3.87 8.99
CA LEU A 198 19.63 -3.65 7.95
C LEU A 198 19.79 -2.17 7.58
N ARG A 199 18.71 -1.37 7.62
CA ARG A 199 18.73 0.06 7.26
C ARG A 199 19.28 1.00 8.34
N LEU A 200 19.61 0.50 9.53
CA LEU A 200 20.19 1.32 10.62
C LEU A 200 21.72 1.39 10.56
N ASN A 201 22.39 0.48 9.83
CA ASN A 201 23.85 0.27 9.93
C ASN A 201 24.68 0.84 8.77
N GLY A 202 24.10 1.66 7.88
CA GLY A 202 24.87 2.47 6.92
C GLY A 202 25.53 1.76 5.73
N ASP A 203 25.51 0.42 5.63
CA ASP A 203 26.16 -0.29 4.53
C ASP A 203 25.26 -0.38 3.27
N TYR A 204 25.43 0.58 2.37
CA TYR A 204 24.78 0.61 1.05
C TYR A 204 25.53 -0.21 -0.02
N ASN A 205 26.74 -0.69 0.26
CA ASN A 205 27.60 -1.33 -0.73
C ASN A 205 28.03 -2.73 -0.29
N HIS A 206 27.23 -3.74 -0.62
CA HIS A 206 27.62 -5.13 -0.93
C HIS A 206 26.52 -6.11 -0.51
N ARG A 207 25.55 -6.34 -1.40
CA ARG A 207 25.24 -7.73 -1.78
C ARG A 207 25.08 -7.80 -3.29
N PRO A 208 25.62 -8.83 -3.96
CA PRO A 208 25.26 -9.10 -5.34
C PRO A 208 23.75 -9.28 -5.43
N MET A 209 23.15 -8.91 -6.56
CA MET A 209 21.86 -9.50 -6.92
C MET A 209 22.06 -11.02 -6.86
N GLU A 210 21.55 -11.66 -5.82
CA GLU A 210 21.40 -13.12 -5.84
C GLU A 210 20.58 -13.42 -7.08
N SER A 211 21.22 -14.10 -8.02
CA SER A 211 20.60 -14.65 -9.21
C SER A 211 19.43 -15.48 -8.74
N GLY A 212 18.24 -14.88 -8.78
CA GLY A 212 17.03 -15.55 -8.35
C GLY A 212 16.95 -16.88 -9.08
N ASN A 213 16.66 -17.94 -8.33
CA ASN A 213 16.22 -19.20 -8.90
C ASN A 213 15.29 -18.89 -10.09
N LYS A 214 15.61 -19.48 -11.24
CA LYS A 214 14.78 -19.40 -12.44
C LYS A 214 13.41 -19.95 -12.06
N PHE A 215 12.48 -19.05 -11.75
CA PHE A 215 11.07 -19.36 -11.66
C PHE A 215 10.54 -19.35 -13.09
N ASP A 216 10.14 -20.53 -13.56
CA ASP A 216 9.39 -20.68 -14.80
C ASP A 216 8.04 -19.97 -14.62
N ALA A 217 7.82 -18.92 -15.38
CA ALA A 217 6.63 -18.07 -15.31
C ALA A 217 5.42 -18.66 -16.07
N ALA A 218 5.34 -19.99 -16.14
CA ALA A 218 4.38 -20.67 -17.01
C ALA A 218 3.09 -21.13 -16.31
N GLU A 219 2.98 -21.07 -14.99
CA GLU A 219 1.75 -21.47 -14.28
C GLU A 219 1.41 -20.50 -13.14
N VAL A 220 0.86 -19.34 -13.49
CA VAL A 220 -0.02 -18.60 -12.58
C VAL A 220 -1.30 -18.33 -13.35
N VAL A 221 -2.21 -19.29 -13.23
CA VAL A 221 -3.61 -19.16 -13.66
C VAL A 221 -4.23 -17.99 -12.91
N ASN A 222 -5.10 -17.25 -13.60
CA ASN A 222 -5.89 -16.14 -13.10
C ASN A 222 -6.49 -16.40 -11.71
N SER A 223 -5.82 -16.01 -10.63
CA SER A 223 -6.39 -15.98 -9.30
C SER A 223 -6.13 -14.64 -8.64
N TRP A 224 -7.20 -14.03 -8.17
CA TRP A 224 -7.20 -12.80 -7.39
C TRP A 224 -7.45 -13.21 -5.94
N SER A 225 -6.40 -13.29 -5.13
CA SER A 225 -6.53 -13.55 -3.70
C SER A 225 -6.87 -12.27 -2.95
N VAL A 226 -7.81 -12.36 -2.00
CA VAL A 226 -8.25 -11.25 -1.13
C VAL A 226 -7.74 -11.44 0.28
#